data_AF-A0A1Q7JZ74-F1
#
_entry.id   AF-A0A1Q7JZ74-F1
#
_cell.length_a   1.000
_cell.length_b   1.000
_cell.length_c   1.000
_cell.angle_alpha   90.00
_cell.angle_beta   90.00
_cell.angle_gamma   90.00
#
_symmetry.space_group_name_H-M   'P 1'
#
loop_
_entity.id
_entity.type
_entity.pdbx_description
1 polymer ?
#
loop_
_entity_poly.entity_id
_entity_poly.type
_entity_poly.pdbx_seq_one_letter_code
_entity_poly.pdbx_strand_id
1 'polypeptide(L)'
;MQLRDPSSLTSEAYVAQCAWQRASLVRCPRHPAGGCGFARHGTYPRQTPAGMRIARYYCPTAHETFSLLPDGLASRFPGDLDDLERVVAHVEAARSIEAAADQLRPDIVLPSAVRWVRRRLTLVRTTLLAIVTLLPDLGGGGARVGAIRTALATDHALVALRARAAVLLAALPRPLGFARPVRSRHARSPRLPTRPGG
;
A
#
# COMPACT_ATOMS: atom_id res chain seq x y z
N MET A 1 -10.23 6.87 8.45
CA MET A 1 -8.88 7.04 7.87
C MET A 1 -7.96 5.86 8.22
N GLN A 2 -6.92 5.62 7.41
CA GLN A 2 -5.83 4.69 7.74
C GLN A 2 -4.59 5.52 8.10
N LEU A 3 -3.87 5.12 9.14
CA LEU A 3 -2.70 5.79 9.69
C LEU A 3 -1.55 4.79 9.79
N ARG A 4 -0.33 5.31 9.92
CA ARG A 4 0.87 4.50 10.12
C ARG A 4 0.96 3.99 11.56
N ASP A 5 1.23 2.71 11.70
CA ASP A 5 1.80 2.09 12.89
C ASP A 5 3.28 1.80 12.59
N PRO A 6 4.24 2.43 13.29
CA PRO A 6 5.66 2.32 12.98
C PRO A 6 6.29 0.97 13.36
N SER A 7 5.48 -0.07 13.61
CA SER A 7 5.93 -1.43 13.85
C SER A 7 6.86 -1.93 12.73
N SER A 8 8.10 -2.25 13.10
CA SER A 8 9.12 -2.86 12.24
C SER A 8 9.01 -4.39 12.13
N LEU A 9 8.01 -4.99 12.78
CA LEU A 9 7.78 -6.44 12.68
C LEU A 9 7.43 -6.84 11.25
N THR A 10 7.94 -8.01 10.82
CA THR A 10 7.43 -8.67 9.61
C THR A 10 5.97 -9.05 9.80
N SER A 11 5.27 -9.33 8.71
CA SER A 11 3.85 -9.72 8.76
C SER A 11 3.63 -10.97 9.61
N GLU A 12 4.53 -11.96 9.52
CA GLU A 12 4.49 -13.19 10.32
C GLU A 12 4.69 -12.89 11.80
N ALA A 13 5.71 -12.10 12.15
CA ALA A 13 5.99 -11.72 13.52
C ALA A 13 4.84 -10.88 14.12
N TYR A 14 4.25 -9.99 13.33
CA TYR A 14 3.09 -9.20 13.72
C TYR A 14 1.89 -10.08 14.08
N VAL A 15 1.63 -11.14 13.29
CA VAL A 15 0.57 -12.12 13.57
C VAL A 15 0.91 -12.96 14.80
N ALA A 16 2.10 -13.56 14.84
CA ALA A 16 2.52 -14.46 15.90
C ALA A 16 2.48 -13.78 17.27
N GLN A 17 2.83 -12.50 17.34
CA GLN A 17 2.85 -11.75 18.60
C GLN A 17 1.55 -11.02 18.91
N CYS A 18 0.50 -11.20 18.10
CA CYS A 18 -0.75 -10.44 18.18
C CYS A 18 -0.50 -8.92 18.30
N ALA A 19 0.43 -8.38 17.53
CA ALA A 19 0.98 -7.03 17.76
C ALA A 19 -0.07 -5.90 17.70
N TRP A 20 -1.21 -6.13 17.03
CA TRP A 20 -2.38 -5.23 17.07
C TRP A 20 -2.94 -5.00 18.48
N GLN A 21 -2.65 -5.88 19.44
CA GLN A 21 -3.01 -5.69 20.85
C GLN A 21 -2.22 -4.57 21.50
N ARG A 22 -0.97 -4.37 21.06
CA ARG A 22 -0.04 -3.36 21.59
C ARG A 22 0.01 -2.07 20.74
N ALA A 23 -0.48 -2.11 19.50
CA ALA A 23 -0.61 -0.93 18.66
C ALA A 23 -1.42 0.17 19.37
N SER A 24 -0.83 1.37 19.49
CA SER A 24 -1.38 2.46 20.30
C SER A 24 -1.47 3.76 19.52
N LEU A 25 -2.60 4.46 19.67
CA LEU A 25 -2.80 5.84 19.24
C LEU A 25 -3.33 6.63 20.43
N VAL A 26 -2.45 7.40 21.07
CA VAL A 26 -2.74 8.05 22.36
C VAL A 26 -3.59 9.31 22.19
N ARG A 27 -3.41 10.04 21.09
CA ARG A 27 -4.11 11.30 20.82
C ARG A 27 -5.00 11.18 19.60
N CYS A 28 -6.16 11.84 19.66
CA CYS A 28 -7.05 11.94 18.51
C CYS A 28 -6.38 12.75 17.40
N PRO A 29 -6.26 12.23 16.17
CA PRO A 29 -5.69 12.98 15.04
C PRO A 29 -6.51 14.22 14.65
N ARG A 30 -7.80 14.29 15.04
CA ARG A 30 -8.70 15.42 14.76
C ARG A 30 -8.76 16.43 15.90
N HIS A 31 -8.55 15.98 17.14
CA HIS A 31 -8.62 16.82 18.33
C HIS A 31 -7.40 16.53 19.23
N PRO A 32 -6.21 17.07 18.89
CA PRO A 32 -4.98 16.79 19.64
C PRO A 32 -5.02 17.22 21.10
N ALA A 33 -5.86 18.22 21.44
CA ALA A 33 -6.07 18.70 22.80
C ALA A 33 -6.94 17.78 23.67
N GLY A 34 -7.59 16.75 23.09
CA GLY A 34 -8.46 15.83 23.82
C GLY A 34 -9.91 16.28 23.90
N GLY A 35 -10.65 15.82 24.92
CA GLY A 35 -12.06 16.15 25.16
C GLY A 35 -13.09 15.51 24.21
N CYS A 36 -12.65 14.85 23.14
CA CYS A 36 -13.50 14.35 22.06
C CYS A 36 -13.98 12.90 22.23
N GLY A 37 -13.84 12.29 23.41
CA GLY A 37 -14.24 10.89 23.68
C GLY A 37 -13.46 9.85 22.86
N PHE A 38 -12.27 10.18 22.37
CA PHE A 38 -11.47 9.31 21.53
C PHE A 38 -11.03 8.03 22.27
N ALA A 39 -11.30 6.87 21.67
CA ALA A 39 -11.01 5.59 22.30
C ALA A 39 -10.68 4.50 21.30
N ARG A 40 -10.07 3.42 21.79
CA ARG A 40 -9.87 2.19 21.02
C ARG A 40 -11.23 1.58 20.67
N HIS A 41 -11.39 1.15 19.43
CA HIS A 41 -12.64 0.65 18.85
C HIS A 41 -12.42 -0.75 18.24
N GLY A 42 -11.75 -1.61 19.02
CA GLY A 42 -11.47 -2.99 18.64
C GLY A 42 -10.48 -3.12 17.48
N THR A 43 -10.71 -4.15 16.66
CA THR A 43 -9.84 -4.54 15.55
C THR A 43 -10.68 -5.06 14.38
N TYR A 44 -10.14 -5.03 13.15
CA TYR A 44 -10.74 -5.72 12.01
C TYR A 44 -9.76 -6.73 11.38
N PRO A 45 -10.24 -7.86 10.84
CA PRO A 45 -9.38 -8.84 10.20
C PRO A 45 -8.96 -8.38 8.79
N ARG A 46 -7.78 -8.83 8.35
CA ARG A 46 -7.38 -8.80 6.94
C ARG A 46 -7.36 -10.21 6.37
N GLN A 47 -7.55 -10.30 5.06
CA GLN A 47 -7.52 -11.58 4.34
C GLN A 47 -6.11 -12.18 4.28
N THR A 48 -5.08 -11.33 4.15
CA THR A 48 -3.70 -11.76 4.01
C THR A 48 -2.77 -10.81 4.78
N PRO A 49 -1.84 -11.36 5.59
CA PRO A 49 -1.71 -12.79 5.93
C PRO A 49 -2.88 -13.28 6.81
N ALA A 50 -3.07 -14.60 6.90
CA ALA A 50 -4.12 -15.19 7.73
C ALA A 50 -3.92 -14.84 9.22
N GLY A 51 -5.01 -14.64 9.95
CA GLY A 51 -4.95 -14.23 11.37
C GLY A 51 -4.59 -12.75 11.60
N MET A 52 -4.24 -12.01 10.55
CA MET A 52 -3.92 -10.58 10.64
C MET A 52 -5.12 -9.76 11.12
N ARG A 53 -4.89 -8.90 12.13
CA ARG A 53 -5.87 -7.92 12.58
C ARG A 53 -5.24 -6.54 12.67
N ILE A 54 -6.06 -5.51 12.49
CA ILE A 54 -5.64 -4.11 12.51
C ILE A 54 -6.35 -3.37 13.61
N ALA A 55 -5.61 -2.68 14.48
CA ALA A 55 -6.15 -1.87 15.56
C ALA A 55 -6.97 -0.69 15.03
N ARG A 56 -8.14 -0.47 15.63
CA ARG A 56 -9.05 0.63 15.31
C ARG A 56 -9.23 1.55 16.50
N TYR A 57 -9.42 2.82 16.19
CA TYR A 57 -9.80 3.86 17.13
C TYR A 57 -10.98 4.64 16.56
N TYR A 58 -11.79 5.22 17.43
CA TYR A 58 -12.96 6.00 17.02
C TYR A 58 -12.97 7.33 17.77
N CYS A 59 -13.24 8.41 17.04
CA CYS A 59 -13.54 9.72 17.61
C CYS A 59 -15.04 9.98 17.43
N PRO A 60 -15.84 9.99 18.52
CA PRO A 60 -17.26 10.29 18.42
C PRO A 60 -17.52 11.72 17.93
N THR A 61 -16.76 12.72 18.38
CA THR A 61 -16.94 14.12 17.94
C THR A 61 -16.71 14.30 16.44
N ALA A 62 -15.68 13.66 15.87
CA ALA A 62 -15.39 13.74 14.44
C ALA A 62 -16.16 12.71 13.60
N HIS A 63 -16.92 11.81 14.25
CA HIS A 63 -17.55 10.65 13.62
C HIS A 63 -16.61 9.85 12.70
N GLU A 64 -15.34 9.71 13.10
CA GLU A 64 -14.31 9.10 12.27
C GLU A 64 -13.62 7.92 12.95
N THR A 65 -13.48 6.81 12.23
CA THR A 65 -12.63 5.67 12.60
C THR A 65 -11.22 5.84 12.05
N PHE A 66 -10.21 5.60 12.88
CA PHE A 66 -8.80 5.50 12.49
C PHE A 66 -8.34 4.05 12.58
N SER A 67 -7.53 3.60 11.61
CA SER A 67 -6.98 2.25 11.58
C SER A 67 -5.46 2.32 11.47
N LEU A 68 -4.76 1.66 12.39
CA LEU A 68 -3.30 1.68 12.50
C LEU A 68 -2.68 0.55 11.65
N LEU A 69 -2.18 0.87 10.45
CA LEU A 69 -1.55 -0.10 9.57
C LEU A 69 -0.04 -0.21 9.86
N PRO A 70 0.48 -1.40 10.20
CA PRO A 70 1.92 -1.60 10.41
C PRO A 70 2.71 -1.38 9.11
N ASP A 71 3.96 -0.94 9.26
CA ASP A 71 4.82 -0.57 8.14
C ASP A 71 5.10 -1.72 7.16
N GLY A 72 5.06 -2.97 7.62
CA GLY A 72 5.17 -4.13 6.75
C GLY A 72 4.01 -4.27 5.76
N LEU A 73 2.78 -3.82 6.08
CA LEU A 73 1.59 -4.22 5.31
C LEU A 73 1.25 -3.35 4.10
N ALA A 74 0.73 -3.93 3.02
CA ALA A 74 0.28 -3.14 1.89
C ALA A 74 -1.04 -2.39 2.19
N SER A 75 -1.06 -1.09 1.90
CA SER A 75 -2.26 -0.26 2.04
C SER A 75 -3.25 -0.61 0.92
N ARG A 76 -4.51 -0.91 1.29
CA ARG A 76 -5.61 -1.21 0.34
C ARG A 76 -5.23 -2.24 -0.74
N PHE A 77 -4.36 -3.17 -0.39
CA PHE A 77 -3.89 -4.26 -1.22
C PHE A 77 -3.64 -5.49 -0.32
N PRO A 78 -3.93 -6.72 -0.78
CA PRO A 78 -3.67 -7.93 0.00
C PRO A 78 -2.16 -8.21 0.13
N GLY A 79 -1.74 -8.67 1.31
CA GLY A 79 -0.34 -9.01 1.59
C GLY A 79 0.48 -7.84 2.10
N ASP A 80 1.79 -8.01 2.06
CA ASP A 80 2.76 -7.08 2.61
C ASP A 80 3.68 -6.46 1.56
N LEU A 81 4.45 -5.48 2.01
CA LEU A 81 5.34 -4.70 1.16
C LEU A 81 6.55 -5.51 0.73
N ASP A 82 7.07 -6.41 1.57
CA ASP A 82 8.23 -7.24 1.24
C ASP A 82 7.89 -8.27 0.15
N ASP A 83 6.73 -8.93 0.24
CA ASP A 83 6.20 -9.80 -0.81
C ASP A 83 6.02 -9.06 -2.13
N LEU A 84 5.42 -7.87 -2.06
CA LEU A 84 5.24 -7.02 -3.25
C LEU A 84 6.58 -6.65 -3.87
N GLU A 85 7.54 -6.29 -3.03
CA GLU A 85 8.88 -5.93 -3.46
C GLU A 85 9.60 -7.11 -4.11
N ARG A 86 9.59 -8.30 -3.49
CA ARG A 86 10.17 -9.53 -4.06
C ARG A 86 9.60 -9.85 -5.42
N VAL A 87 8.27 -9.77 -5.56
CA VAL A 87 7.60 -9.99 -6.85
C VAL A 87 8.07 -9.00 -7.90
N VAL A 88 8.13 -7.70 -7.56
CA VAL A 88 8.53 -6.68 -8.53
C VAL A 88 10.01 -6.79 -8.88
N ALA A 89 10.89 -7.04 -7.90
CA ALA A 89 12.32 -7.26 -8.14
C ALA A 89 12.55 -8.47 -9.05
N HIS A 90 11.82 -9.57 -8.84
CA HIS A 90 11.89 -10.74 -9.72
C HIS A 90 11.47 -10.40 -11.16
N VAL A 91 10.39 -9.63 -11.33
CA VAL A 91 9.92 -9.19 -12.65
C VAL A 91 10.90 -8.24 -13.33
N GLU A 92 11.56 -7.37 -12.56
CA GLU A 92 12.59 -6.46 -13.07
C GLU A 92 13.86 -7.20 -13.54
N ALA A 93 14.17 -8.36 -12.96
CA ALA A 93 15.31 -9.20 -13.33
C ALA A 93 14.99 -10.22 -14.44
N ALA A 94 13.71 -10.48 -14.72
CA ALA A 94 13.30 -11.47 -15.71
C ALA A 94 13.42 -10.96 -17.15
N ARG A 95 13.60 -11.90 -18.09
CA ARG A 95 13.65 -11.60 -19.54
C ARG A 95 12.34 -11.04 -20.10
N SER A 96 11.21 -11.37 -19.48
CA SER A 96 9.87 -10.89 -19.86
C SER A 96 8.89 -11.03 -18.69
N ILE A 97 7.75 -10.34 -18.79
CA ILE A 97 6.67 -10.45 -17.80
C ILE A 97 6.07 -11.86 -17.81
N GLU A 98 5.95 -12.46 -18.99
CA GLU A 98 5.43 -13.82 -19.16
C GLU A 98 6.33 -14.85 -18.48
N ALA A 99 7.66 -14.73 -18.64
CA ALA A 99 8.62 -15.61 -17.98
C ALA A 99 8.57 -15.46 -16.45
N ALA A 100 8.48 -14.22 -15.95
CA ALA A 100 8.31 -13.98 -14.51
C ALA A 100 6.97 -14.53 -14.00
N ALA A 101 5.89 -14.35 -14.76
CA ALA A 101 4.55 -14.80 -14.38
C ALA A 101 4.46 -16.32 -14.27
N ASP A 102 5.05 -17.03 -15.23
CA ASP A 102 5.12 -18.49 -15.25
C ASP A 102 5.86 -19.04 -14.02
N GLN A 103 6.96 -18.39 -13.61
CA GLN A 103 7.72 -18.78 -12.41
C GLN A 103 7.03 -18.41 -11.10
N LEU A 104 6.43 -17.21 -11.01
CA LEU A 104 5.84 -16.71 -9.77
C LEU A 104 4.48 -17.35 -9.44
N ARG A 105 3.71 -17.74 -10.46
CA ARG A 105 2.34 -18.25 -10.32
C ARG A 105 2.06 -19.44 -11.26
N PRO A 106 2.82 -20.55 -11.13
CA PRO A 106 2.61 -21.76 -11.93
C PRO A 106 1.27 -22.46 -11.62
N ASP A 107 0.63 -22.08 -10.51
CA ASP A 107 -0.65 -22.63 -10.04
C ASP A 107 -1.88 -22.14 -10.83
N ILE A 108 -1.71 -21.18 -11.74
CA ILE A 108 -2.79 -20.62 -12.55
C ILE A 108 -2.37 -20.44 -14.02
N VAL A 109 -3.35 -20.38 -14.92
CA VAL A 109 -3.09 -20.19 -16.35
C VAL A 109 -2.31 -18.90 -16.64
N LEU A 110 -1.37 -18.95 -17.58
CA LEU A 110 -0.42 -17.87 -17.88
C LEU A 110 -1.07 -16.48 -18.08
N PRO A 111 -2.19 -16.32 -18.81
CA PRO A 111 -2.85 -15.01 -18.93
C PRO A 111 -3.30 -14.43 -17.58
N SER A 112 -3.72 -15.28 -16.65
CA SER A 112 -4.12 -14.88 -15.29
C SER A 112 -2.89 -14.52 -14.44
N ALA A 113 -1.80 -15.29 -14.56
CA ALA A 113 -0.53 -14.99 -13.91
C ALA A 113 0.03 -13.63 -14.37
N VAL A 114 0.04 -13.36 -15.68
CA VAL A 114 0.48 -12.08 -16.26
C VAL A 114 -0.34 -10.92 -15.73
N ARG A 115 -1.68 -11.05 -15.66
CA ARG A 115 -2.54 -10.00 -15.05
C ARG A 115 -2.21 -9.76 -13.58
N TRP A 116 -1.97 -10.83 -12.82
CA TRP A 116 -1.61 -10.76 -11.41
C TRP A 116 -0.28 -10.02 -11.19
N VAL A 117 0.72 -10.31 -12.03
CA VAL A 117 2.04 -9.64 -12.03
C VAL A 117 1.89 -8.17 -12.42
N ARG A 118 1.25 -7.88 -13.56
CA ARG A 118 1.09 -6.50 -14.06
C ARG A 118 0.42 -5.60 -13.03
N ARG A 119 -0.62 -6.10 -12.33
CA ARG A 119 -1.29 -5.34 -11.27
C ARG A 119 -0.34 -4.90 -10.16
N ARG A 120 0.57 -5.78 -9.72
CA ARG A 120 1.56 -5.47 -8.67
C ARG A 120 2.62 -4.50 -9.19
N LEU A 121 3.14 -4.77 -10.38
CA LEU A 121 4.15 -3.94 -11.04
C LEU A 121 3.67 -2.50 -11.22
N THR A 122 2.45 -2.31 -11.76
CA THR A 122 1.87 -0.98 -11.95
C THR A 122 1.74 -0.23 -10.63
N LEU A 123 1.21 -0.87 -9.58
CA LEU A 123 1.03 -0.23 -8.27
C LEU A 123 2.35 0.24 -7.65
N VAL A 124 3.37 -0.61 -7.68
CA VAL A 124 4.70 -0.27 -7.15
C VAL A 124 5.34 0.83 -7.98
N ARG A 125 5.37 0.71 -9.32
CA ARG A 125 5.97 1.73 -10.20
C ARG A 125 5.31 3.09 -10.05
N THR A 126 3.98 3.18 -10.01
CA THR A 126 3.27 4.44 -9.78
C THR A 126 3.66 5.08 -8.45
N THR A 127 3.84 4.25 -7.42
CA THR A 127 4.24 4.74 -6.09
C THR A 127 5.70 5.19 -6.06
N LEU A 128 6.60 4.41 -6.65
CA LEU A 128 8.02 4.78 -6.73
C LEU A 128 8.21 6.06 -7.54
N LEU A 129 7.48 6.23 -8.64
CA LEU A 129 7.51 7.48 -9.41
C LEU A 129 7.10 8.67 -8.55
N ALA A 130 5.98 8.56 -7.82
CA ALA A 130 5.52 9.63 -6.93
C ALA A 130 6.56 9.96 -5.84
N ILE A 131 7.20 8.93 -5.27
CA ILE A 131 8.23 9.10 -4.23
C ILE A 131 9.47 9.78 -4.79
N VAL A 132 10.00 9.30 -5.92
CA VAL A 132 11.21 9.88 -6.54
C VAL A 132 10.98 11.34 -6.93
N THR A 133 9.76 11.71 -7.35
CA THR A 133 9.40 13.11 -7.60
C THR A 133 9.37 13.96 -6.33
N LEU A 134 8.94 13.39 -5.19
CA LEU A 134 8.80 14.12 -3.93
C LEU A 134 10.07 14.10 -3.06
N LEU A 135 11.00 13.18 -3.32
CA LEU A 135 12.22 12.93 -2.56
C LEU A 135 13.40 12.85 -3.54
N PRO A 136 13.97 14.00 -3.96
CA PRO A 136 14.96 14.06 -5.03
C PRO A 136 16.26 13.29 -4.71
N ASP A 137 16.59 13.11 -3.43
CA ASP A 137 17.73 12.32 -2.96
C ASP A 137 17.69 10.85 -3.41
N LEU A 138 16.52 10.37 -3.85
CA LEU A 138 16.31 9.00 -4.37
C LEU A 138 16.39 8.91 -5.90
N GLY A 139 16.60 10.04 -6.59
CA GLY A 139 16.40 10.19 -8.04
C GLY A 139 17.46 9.59 -8.96
N GLY A 140 18.52 8.98 -8.44
CA GLY A 140 19.67 8.54 -9.25
C GLY A 140 19.41 7.33 -10.17
N GLY A 141 18.42 6.47 -9.88
CA GLY A 141 18.25 5.18 -10.58
C GLY A 141 16.86 4.88 -11.16
N GLY A 142 15.95 5.86 -11.13
CA GLY A 142 14.59 5.73 -11.65
C GLY A 142 13.61 4.96 -10.74
N ALA A 143 12.33 4.88 -11.15
CA ALA A 143 11.24 4.26 -10.40
C ALA A 143 11.25 2.70 -10.46
N ARG A 144 12.41 2.10 -10.18
CA ARG A 144 12.65 0.65 -10.13
C ARG A 144 13.01 0.22 -8.72
N VAL A 145 12.57 -0.96 -8.29
CA VAL A 145 12.85 -1.47 -6.94
C VAL A 145 14.35 -1.65 -6.73
N GLY A 146 15.06 -2.25 -7.69
CA GLY A 146 16.50 -2.49 -7.58
C GLY A 146 17.31 -1.21 -7.36
N ALA A 147 16.94 -0.12 -8.05
CA ALA A 147 17.60 1.18 -7.87
C ALA A 147 17.39 1.77 -6.47
N ILE A 148 16.17 1.65 -5.94
CA ILE A 148 15.86 2.14 -4.59
C ILE A 148 16.58 1.31 -3.53
N ARG A 149 16.68 -0.01 -3.69
CA ARG A 149 17.46 -0.87 -2.79
C ARG A 149 18.90 -0.41 -2.67
N THR A 150 19.56 -0.15 -3.81
CA THR A 150 20.93 0.38 -3.85
C THR A 150 21.01 1.74 -3.17
N ALA A 151 20.10 2.66 -3.48
CA ALA A 151 20.10 4.01 -2.91
C ALA A 151 19.87 4.03 -1.38
N LEU A 152 19.11 3.07 -0.85
CA LEU A 152 18.80 2.94 0.57
C LEU A 152 19.68 1.93 1.32
N ALA A 153 20.59 1.23 0.62
CA ALA A 153 21.39 0.12 1.14
C ALA A 153 20.56 -0.92 1.94
N THR A 154 19.45 -1.37 1.34
CA THR A 154 18.52 -2.32 2.00
C THR A 154 17.82 -3.23 1.00
N ASP A 155 17.49 -4.45 1.44
CA ASP A 155 16.65 -5.40 0.70
C ASP A 155 15.13 -5.24 0.94
N HIS A 156 14.76 -4.27 1.81
CA HIS A 156 13.39 -3.96 2.22
C HIS A 156 13.01 -2.52 1.84
N ALA A 157 13.24 -2.16 0.57
CA ALA A 157 13.11 -0.80 0.07
C ALA A 157 11.72 -0.18 0.30
N LEU A 158 10.63 -0.89 0.05
CA LEU A 158 9.27 -0.38 0.17
C LEU A 158 8.89 -0.10 1.64
N VAL A 159 9.31 -0.94 2.58
CA VAL A 159 9.13 -0.73 4.01
C VAL A 159 9.95 0.47 4.48
N ALA A 160 11.22 0.54 4.09
CA ALA A 160 12.10 1.67 4.40
C ALA A 160 11.56 2.99 3.83
N LEU A 161 11.04 2.97 2.61
CA LEU A 161 10.41 4.13 1.98
C LEU A 161 9.16 4.58 2.72
N ARG A 162 8.33 3.67 3.23
CA ARG A 162 7.16 4.06 4.03
C ARG A 162 7.57 4.81 5.29
N ALA A 163 8.61 4.34 5.97
CA ALA A 163 9.15 5.01 7.14
C ALA A 163 9.72 6.40 6.80
N ARG A 164 10.52 6.50 5.74
CA ARG A 164 11.13 7.77 5.29
C ARG A 164 10.09 8.78 4.79
N ALA A 165 9.02 8.30 4.16
CA ALA A 165 7.93 9.12 3.65
C ALA A 165 6.77 9.29 4.64
N ALA A 166 6.98 9.06 5.95
CA ALA A 166 5.91 9.03 6.96
C ALA A 166 4.96 10.25 6.91
N VAL A 167 5.52 11.45 6.74
CA VAL A 167 4.75 12.70 6.67
C VAL A 167 3.95 12.85 5.37
N LEU A 168 4.34 12.15 4.31
CA LEU A 168 3.72 12.20 2.98
C LEU A 168 2.72 11.04 2.75
N LEU A 169 2.62 10.07 3.66
CA LEU A 169 1.81 8.86 3.45
C LEU A 169 0.34 9.16 3.15
N ALA A 170 -0.22 10.22 3.69
CA ALA A 170 -1.60 10.61 3.41
C ALA A 170 -1.83 11.00 1.93
N ALA A 171 -0.82 11.55 1.27
CA ALA A 171 -0.85 11.99 -0.12
C ALA A 171 -0.33 10.91 -1.10
N LEU A 172 0.50 9.98 -0.63
CA LEU A 172 1.09 8.94 -1.47
C LEU A 172 0.06 7.87 -1.90
N PRO A 173 0.18 7.35 -3.13
CA PRO A 173 -0.67 6.26 -3.61
C PRO A 173 -0.35 4.95 -2.89
N ARG A 174 -1.30 4.00 -2.97
CA ARG A 174 -1.08 2.61 -2.60
C ARG A 174 -0.03 1.96 -3.53
N PRO A 175 0.80 1.02 -3.04
CA PRO A 175 0.62 0.28 -1.80
C PRO A 175 1.29 0.93 -0.58
N LEU A 176 2.16 1.92 -0.74
CA LEU A 176 2.89 2.52 0.40
C LEU A 176 2.02 3.52 1.16
N GLY A 177 1.36 4.44 0.45
CA GLY A 177 0.54 5.48 1.06
C GLY A 177 -0.94 5.13 1.29
N PHE A 178 -1.65 6.06 1.91
CA PHE A 178 -3.03 5.93 2.37
C PHE A 178 -4.02 6.73 1.52
N ALA A 179 -3.53 7.45 0.49
CA ALA A 179 -4.37 8.21 -0.42
C ALA A 179 -5.44 7.31 -1.03
N ARG A 180 -6.66 7.84 -1.11
CA ARG A 180 -7.74 7.15 -1.80
C ARG A 180 -7.48 7.27 -3.30
N PRO A 181 -7.68 6.20 -4.10
CA PRO A 181 -7.69 6.34 -5.55
C PRO A 181 -8.70 7.43 -5.91
N VAL A 182 -8.27 8.41 -6.71
CA VAL A 182 -9.22 9.34 -7.34
C VAL A 182 -10.12 8.47 -8.20
N ARG A 183 -11.42 8.46 -7.89
CA ARG A 183 -12.39 7.83 -8.78
C ARG A 183 -12.27 8.58 -10.10
N SER A 184 -11.69 7.94 -11.11
CA SER A 184 -11.91 8.34 -12.49
C SER A 184 -13.43 8.40 -12.64
N ARG A 185 -13.98 9.62 -12.67
CA ARG A 185 -15.23 9.85 -13.37
C ARG A 185 -14.87 9.47 -14.78
N HIS A 186 -15.14 8.23 -15.19
CA HIS A 186 -15.35 7.96 -16.60
C HIS A 186 -16.37 9.01 -17.02
N ALA A 187 -15.89 10.02 -17.75
CA ALA A 187 -16.76 10.85 -18.54
C ALA A 187 -17.55 9.83 -19.36
N ARG A 188 -18.83 9.63 -19.01
CA ARG A 188 -19.77 9.09 -19.97
C ARG A 188 -19.67 10.06 -21.13
N SER A 189 -18.99 9.67 -22.21
CA SER A 189 -19.08 10.42 -23.46
C SER A 189 -20.57 10.67 -23.70
N PRO A 190 -21.01 11.92 -23.93
CA PRO A 190 -22.38 12.15 -24.35
C PRO A 190 -22.57 11.31 -25.60
N ARG A 191 -23.54 10.40 -25.58
CA ARG A 191 -23.98 9.74 -26.81
C ARG A 191 -24.52 10.86 -27.69
N LEU A 192 -23.80 11.21 -28.74
CA LEU A 192 -24.32 12.06 -29.80
C LEU A 192 -25.59 11.41 -30.33
N PRO A 193 -26.72 12.13 -30.44
CA PRO A 193 -27.91 11.59 -31.08
C PRO A 193 -27.58 11.29 -32.53
N THR A 194 -27.77 10.04 -32.93
CA THR A 194 -27.84 9.63 -34.33
C THR A 194 -28.89 10.48 -35.03
N ARG A 195 -28.48 11.24 -36.05
CA ARG A 195 -29.41 11.92 -36.96
C ARG A 195 -30.29 10.85 -37.63
N PRO A 196 -31.62 10.99 -37.64
CA PRO A 196 -32.44 10.16 -38.51
C PRO A 196 -32.13 10.55 -39.96
N GLY A 197 -31.78 9.56 -40.77
CA GLY A 197 -31.83 9.64 -42.23
C GLY A 197 -33.25 9.30 -42.69
N GLY A 198 -33.74 10.04 -43.68
CA GLY A 198 -35.07 9.90 -44.27
C GLY A 198 -35.65 11.27 -44.57
#